data_AF-A0A6L3Z2B5-F1
#
_entry.id   AF-A0A6L3Z2B5-F1
#
_cell.length_a   1.000
_cell.length_b   1.000
_cell.length_c   1.000
_cell.angle_alpha   90.00
_cell.angle_beta   90.00
_cell.angle_gamma   90.00
#
_symmetry.space_group_name_H-M   'P 1'
#
loop_
_entity.id
_entity.type
_entity.pdbx_description
1 polymer ?
#
loop_
_entity_poly.entity_id
_entity_poly.type
_entity_poly.pdbx_seq_one_letter_code
_entity_poly.pdbx_strand_id
1 'polypeptide(L)'
;MSSNKREAFRRFIKPENMEILQRLAAVSDENWFKDALQDKDVFFALRDNRVDAYAKGALVHRIEFKNGKAIPHTHVKYLIKEPKKSREYISLEENAFQYDPGECMQTKYEAGQTLKSIKAAALYYSPKSSESYGVSSIIAKNPNIIDIEFSLKQSIDESTEPPVLSESSQSETGQKSKHDRIDIVQLEKSKDFYQLVFWEAKLYANSDLFSNKIIDQLNRYSQQIKRHEQAIIGAYRNVCQFQFDINSLRPHHFHNNDLKNIAERSVDLKVDDKPRLAIFTYDAPQKTRLKERVETLSIELGKRRIVHKGNSSKLILK
;
A
#
# COMPACT_ATOMS: atom_id res chain seq x y z
N MET A 1 14.71 30.20 18.81
CA MET A 1 13.54 29.56 18.15
C MET A 1 13.99 28.21 17.63
N SER A 2 13.60 27.13 18.30
CA SER A 2 13.98 25.76 17.90
C SER A 2 13.28 25.44 16.57
N SER A 3 14.05 25.15 15.53
CA SER A 3 13.49 24.67 14.27
C SER A 3 12.79 23.34 14.58
N ASN A 4 11.46 23.32 14.48
CA ASN A 4 10.65 22.13 14.71
C ASN A 4 10.89 21.15 13.55
N LYS A 5 12.02 20.44 13.56
CA LYS A 5 12.32 19.38 12.60
C LYS A 5 11.25 18.33 12.76
N ARG A 6 10.33 18.24 11.79
CA ARG A 6 9.33 17.17 11.74
C ARG A 6 10.08 15.83 11.81
N GLU A 7 9.73 15.03 12.82
CA GLU A 7 10.33 13.72 13.01
C GLU A 7 10.08 12.84 11.78
N ALA A 8 11.10 12.09 11.37
CA ALA A 8 10.96 11.11 10.30
C ALA A 8 10.00 9.98 10.73
N PHE A 9 9.34 9.32 9.78
CA PHE A 9 8.53 8.12 10.01
C PHE A 9 7.27 8.30 10.87
N ARG A 10 6.55 9.41 10.71
CA ARG A 10 5.26 9.57 11.40
C ARG A 10 4.21 8.57 10.91
N ARG A 11 3.72 7.78 11.86
CA ARG A 11 2.58 6.87 11.75
C ARG A 11 1.76 7.07 13.02
N PHE A 12 0.68 7.83 12.94
CA PHE A 12 -0.22 7.99 14.06
C PHE A 12 -1.58 8.44 13.56
N ILE A 13 -2.61 8.16 14.35
CA ILE A 13 -3.93 8.72 14.20
C ILE A 13 -4.30 9.33 15.54
N LYS A 14 -4.85 10.55 15.54
CA LYS A 14 -5.32 11.13 16.79
C LYS A 14 -6.50 10.31 17.34
N PRO A 15 -6.65 10.15 18.67
CA PRO A 15 -7.74 9.38 19.26
C PRO A 15 -9.12 9.78 18.74
N GLU A 16 -9.41 11.09 18.66
CA GLU A 16 -10.68 11.61 18.16
C GLU A 16 -10.96 11.23 16.70
N ASN A 17 -9.92 11.04 15.89
CA ASN A 17 -10.04 10.61 14.50
C ASN A 17 -10.32 9.11 14.40
N MET A 18 -9.73 8.31 15.30
CA MET A 18 -10.06 6.89 15.40
C MET A 18 -11.50 6.69 15.87
N GLU A 19 -11.97 7.48 16.83
CA GLU A 19 -13.37 7.48 17.29
C GLU A 19 -14.37 7.81 16.18
N ILE A 20 -14.01 8.71 15.23
CA ILE A 20 -14.82 8.97 14.04
C ILE A 20 -14.99 7.70 13.19
N LEU A 21 -13.91 6.95 12.94
CA LEU A 21 -13.98 5.70 12.19
C LEU A 21 -14.81 4.63 12.93
N GLN A 22 -14.63 4.51 14.24
CA GLN A 22 -15.42 3.59 15.07
C GLN A 22 -16.91 3.92 15.01
N ARG A 23 -17.29 5.20 15.09
CA ARG A 23 -18.69 5.63 14.91
C ARG A 23 -19.21 5.31 13.50
N LEU A 24 -18.43 5.54 12.44
CA LEU A 24 -18.82 5.17 11.07
C LEU A 24 -19.04 3.67 10.90
N ALA A 25 -18.29 2.84 11.61
CA ALA A 25 -18.50 1.39 11.60
C ALA A 25 -19.77 0.98 12.38
N ALA A 26 -20.12 1.70 13.45
CA ALA A 26 -21.19 1.34 14.38
C ALA A 26 -22.58 1.91 14.06
N VAL A 27 -22.68 3.00 13.27
CA VAL A 27 -23.99 3.55 12.85
C VAL A 27 -24.84 2.48 12.15
N SER A 28 -26.16 2.56 12.23
CA SER A 28 -27.07 1.62 11.53
C SER A 28 -26.94 1.72 10.02
N ASP A 29 -26.81 2.94 9.51
CA ASP A 29 -26.87 3.22 8.08
C ASP A 29 -25.66 2.68 7.33
N GLU A 30 -25.90 2.25 6.09
CA GLU A 30 -24.83 1.83 5.20
C GLU A 30 -23.98 3.03 4.75
N ASN A 31 -22.67 2.81 4.64
CA ASN A 31 -21.73 3.87 4.25
C ASN A 31 -20.46 3.29 3.62
N TRP A 32 -19.67 4.17 3.01
CA TRP A 32 -18.43 3.80 2.31
C TRP A 32 -17.42 3.08 3.19
N PHE A 33 -17.35 3.39 4.48
CA PHE A 33 -16.38 2.80 5.38
C PHE A 33 -16.76 1.36 5.73
N LYS A 34 -18.06 1.07 5.91
CA LYS A 34 -18.57 -0.30 6.07
C LYS A 34 -18.28 -1.16 4.85
N ASP A 35 -18.53 -0.67 3.64
CA ASP A 35 -18.19 -1.38 2.41
C ASP A 35 -16.68 -1.72 2.36
N ALA A 36 -15.83 -0.75 2.72
CA ALA A 36 -14.38 -0.94 2.77
C ALA A 36 -13.93 -1.92 3.86
N LEU A 37 -14.59 -1.95 5.02
CA LEU A 37 -14.33 -2.92 6.09
C LEU A 37 -14.76 -4.35 5.73
N GLN A 38 -15.88 -4.49 5.01
CA GLN A 38 -16.40 -5.79 4.54
C GLN A 38 -15.55 -6.37 3.40
N ASP A 39 -14.91 -5.52 2.59
CA ASP A 39 -14.11 -5.95 1.46
C ASP A 39 -12.70 -6.41 1.89
N LYS A 40 -12.46 -7.73 1.74
CA LYS A 40 -11.17 -8.36 2.07
C LYS A 40 -10.00 -7.93 1.18
N ASP A 41 -10.26 -7.32 0.02
CA ASP A 41 -9.22 -6.81 -0.86
C ASP A 41 -8.79 -5.39 -0.49
N VAL A 42 -9.50 -4.72 0.44
CA VAL A 42 -9.15 -3.39 0.91
C VAL A 42 -8.14 -3.50 2.04
N PHE A 43 -6.97 -2.90 1.85
CA PHE A 43 -5.93 -2.75 2.85
C PHE A 43 -5.89 -1.31 3.35
N PHE A 44 -6.01 -1.10 4.66
CA PHE A 44 -5.88 0.22 5.29
C PHE A 44 -4.45 0.43 5.76
N ALA A 45 -3.88 1.58 5.45
CA ALA A 45 -2.52 1.95 5.81
C ALA A 45 -2.52 3.26 6.60
N LEU A 46 -1.86 3.25 7.76
CA LEU A 46 -1.72 4.42 8.61
C LEU A 46 -0.66 5.38 8.04
N ARG A 47 -0.93 6.68 8.07
CA ARG A 47 0.01 7.75 7.69
C ARG A 47 0.12 8.75 8.84
N ASP A 48 0.49 10.00 8.54
CA ASP A 48 0.50 11.10 9.51
C ASP A 48 -0.91 11.67 9.66
N ASN A 49 -1.64 11.17 10.67
CA ASN A 49 -3.03 11.53 10.98
C ASN A 49 -4.01 11.41 9.80
N ARG A 50 -3.73 10.46 8.92
CA ARG A 50 -4.48 10.15 7.71
C ARG A 50 -4.50 8.63 7.52
N VAL A 51 -5.57 8.13 6.93
CA VAL A 51 -5.70 6.71 6.59
C VAL A 51 -5.83 6.57 5.08
N ASP A 52 -5.01 5.72 4.49
CA ASP A 52 -5.09 5.41 3.07
C ASP A 52 -5.70 4.02 2.91
N ALA A 53 -6.72 3.88 2.05
CA ALA A 53 -7.34 2.60 1.71
C ALA A 53 -6.95 2.18 0.30
N TYR A 54 -6.34 1.01 0.16
CA TYR A 54 -5.84 0.47 -1.09
C TYR A 54 -6.63 -0.76 -1.51
N ALA A 55 -6.91 -0.90 -2.79
CA ALA A 55 -7.46 -2.12 -3.36
C ALA A 55 -6.93 -2.32 -4.79
N LYS A 56 -6.63 -3.57 -5.15
CA LYS A 56 -6.16 -3.95 -6.49
C LYS A 56 -4.94 -3.15 -6.99
N GLY A 57 -4.07 -2.74 -6.07
CA GLY A 57 -2.87 -1.96 -6.39
C GLY A 57 -3.11 -0.46 -6.56
N ALA A 58 -4.30 0.04 -6.23
CA ALA A 58 -4.64 1.46 -6.31
C ALA A 58 -5.01 2.02 -4.93
N LEU A 59 -4.68 3.29 -4.70
CA LEU A 59 -5.22 4.09 -3.60
C LEU A 59 -6.67 4.47 -3.94
N VAL A 60 -7.64 3.76 -3.38
CA VAL A 60 -9.07 3.95 -3.69
C VAL A 60 -9.69 5.07 -2.87
N HIS A 61 -9.25 5.23 -1.62
CA HIS A 61 -9.60 6.37 -0.77
C HIS A 61 -8.38 6.87 0.01
N ARG A 62 -8.13 8.17 -0.04
CA ARG A 62 -7.33 8.88 0.96
C ARG A 62 -8.29 9.49 1.97
N ILE A 63 -8.25 9.07 3.21
CA ILE A 63 -9.22 9.45 4.25
C ILE A 63 -8.58 10.51 5.14
N GLU A 64 -9.06 11.73 5.00
CA GLU A 64 -8.65 12.88 5.81
C GLU A 64 -9.73 13.20 6.84
N PHE A 65 -9.34 13.87 7.93
CA PHE A 65 -10.26 14.19 9.02
C PHE A 65 -10.39 15.71 9.16
N LYS A 66 -11.61 16.21 9.01
CA LYS A 66 -11.90 17.65 9.09
C LYS A 66 -13.27 17.88 9.72
N ASN A 67 -13.35 18.86 10.62
CA ASN A 67 -14.59 19.25 11.30
C ASN A 67 -15.36 18.07 11.92
N GLY A 68 -14.65 17.15 12.57
CA GLY A 68 -15.25 15.98 13.22
C GLY A 68 -15.78 14.90 12.27
N LYS A 69 -15.39 14.92 11.00
CA LYS A 69 -15.80 13.95 9.97
C LYS A 69 -14.59 13.33 9.28
N ALA A 70 -14.72 12.07 8.87
CA ALA A 70 -13.81 11.41 7.94
C ALA A 70 -14.28 11.67 6.51
N ILE A 71 -13.38 12.18 5.67
CA ILE A 71 -13.65 12.57 4.29
C ILE A 71 -12.79 11.69 3.37
N PRO A 72 -13.40 10.72 2.66
CA PRO A 72 -12.67 9.92 1.68
C PRO A 72 -12.48 10.72 0.38
N HIS A 73 -11.24 10.86 -0.06
CA HIS A 73 -10.87 11.42 -1.35
C HIS A 73 -10.54 10.29 -2.32
N THR A 74 -11.24 10.25 -3.46
CA THR A 74 -10.99 9.30 -4.55
C THR A 74 -10.53 10.05 -5.79
N HIS A 75 -9.48 9.57 -6.44
CA HIS A 75 -9.00 10.17 -7.68
C HIS A 75 -10.06 10.06 -8.77
N VAL A 76 -10.29 11.14 -9.52
CA VAL A 76 -11.39 11.27 -10.52
C VAL A 76 -11.43 10.10 -11.53
N LYS A 77 -10.26 9.61 -11.96
CA LYS A 77 -10.14 8.47 -12.87
C LYS A 77 -10.81 7.16 -12.40
N TYR A 78 -11.04 7.00 -11.09
CA TYR A 78 -11.75 5.85 -10.52
C TYR A 78 -13.25 6.09 -10.35
N LEU A 79 -13.71 7.33 -10.56
CA LEU A 79 -15.13 7.69 -10.53
C LEU A 79 -15.81 7.52 -11.89
N ILE A 80 -15.08 7.18 -12.94
CA ILE A 80 -15.68 6.83 -14.22
C ILE A 80 -16.61 5.63 -13.98
N LYS A 81 -17.90 5.79 -14.28
CA LYS A 81 -18.82 4.66 -14.39
C LYS A 81 -18.33 3.91 -15.62
N GLU A 82 -17.56 2.84 -15.44
CA GLU A 82 -17.16 2.02 -16.57
C GLU A 82 -18.41 1.74 -17.42
N PRO A 83 -18.35 1.94 -18.74
CA PRO A 83 -19.48 1.62 -19.58
C PRO A 83 -19.60 0.10 -19.57
N LYS A 84 -20.41 -0.41 -18.63
CA LYS A 84 -20.81 -1.81 -18.60
C LYS A 84 -21.62 -2.03 -19.87
N LYS A 85 -20.91 -2.45 -20.92
CA LYS A 85 -21.35 -2.97 -22.23
C LYS A 85 -21.25 -2.04 -23.44
N SER A 86 -20.99 -0.74 -23.30
CA SER A 86 -20.85 0.11 -24.48
C SER A 86 -19.39 0.51 -24.73
N ARG A 87 -18.79 -0.05 -25.78
CA ARG A 87 -17.73 0.64 -26.52
C ARG A 87 -18.39 1.76 -27.35
N GLU A 88 -19.20 2.60 -26.70
CA GLU A 88 -19.86 3.71 -27.36
C GLU A 88 -18.77 4.69 -27.75
N TYR A 89 -18.56 4.82 -29.05
CA TYR A 89 -17.75 5.88 -29.60
C TYR A 89 -18.52 7.19 -29.37
N ILE A 90 -17.91 8.11 -28.64
CA ILE A 90 -18.44 9.46 -28.45
C ILE A 90 -18.10 10.24 -29.73
N SER A 91 -19.11 10.80 -30.40
CA SER A 91 -18.86 11.62 -31.59
C SER A 91 -18.17 12.93 -31.20
N LEU A 92 -17.26 13.38 -32.07
CA LEU A 92 -16.68 14.71 -32.03
C LEU A 92 -17.39 15.53 -33.11
N GLU A 93 -18.34 16.35 -32.69
CA GLU A 93 -19.15 17.19 -33.56
C GLU A 93 -18.93 18.65 -33.16
N GLU A 94 -18.72 19.53 -34.15
CA GLU A 94 -18.51 20.97 -33.92
C GLU A 94 -17.41 21.29 -32.89
N ASN A 95 -16.32 20.52 -32.88
CA ASN A 95 -15.21 20.60 -31.91
C ASN A 95 -15.60 20.29 -30.45
N ALA A 96 -16.73 19.60 -30.21
CA ALA A 96 -17.16 19.15 -28.90
C ALA A 96 -17.45 17.64 -28.89
N PHE A 97 -17.03 16.96 -27.81
CA PHE A 97 -17.40 15.57 -27.58
C PHE A 97 -18.85 15.50 -27.09
N GLN A 98 -19.67 14.70 -27.77
CA GLN A 98 -21.10 14.60 -27.50
C GLN A 98 -21.39 13.58 -26.38
N TYR A 99 -21.16 13.98 -25.12
CA TYR A 99 -21.52 13.16 -23.94
C TYR A 99 -21.90 14.02 -22.73
N ASP A 100 -22.71 13.49 -21.82
CA ASP A 100 -22.99 14.10 -20.51
C ASP A 100 -22.03 13.57 -19.43
N PRO A 101 -21.13 14.40 -18.85
CA PRO A 101 -20.28 13.99 -17.75
C PRO A 101 -21.03 13.43 -16.53
N GLY A 102 -22.24 13.90 -16.24
CA GLY A 102 -23.05 13.43 -15.12
C GLY A 102 -23.53 11.98 -15.28
N GLU A 103 -23.76 11.56 -16.52
CA GLU A 103 -24.10 10.18 -16.86
C GLU A 103 -22.89 9.26 -16.78
N CYS A 104 -21.71 9.75 -17.18
CA CYS A 104 -20.47 8.97 -17.24
C CYS A 104 -19.71 8.86 -15.91
N MET A 105 -20.01 9.70 -14.91
CA MET A 105 -19.26 9.77 -13.66
C MET A 105 -20.12 9.38 -12.44
N GLN A 106 -19.49 8.73 -11.46
CA GLN A 106 -20.05 8.47 -10.14
C GLN A 106 -20.04 9.78 -9.34
N THR A 107 -21.23 10.34 -9.08
CA THR A 107 -21.39 11.62 -8.38
C THR A 107 -21.90 11.47 -6.94
N LYS A 108 -22.36 10.28 -6.56
CA LYS A 108 -22.81 9.92 -5.22
C LYS A 108 -22.28 8.54 -4.84
N TYR A 109 -22.10 8.33 -3.54
CA TYR A 109 -21.74 7.03 -3.02
C TYR A 109 -23.01 6.19 -2.80
N GLU A 110 -23.09 5.05 -3.49
CA GLU A 110 -24.13 4.05 -3.36
C GLU A 110 -23.55 2.81 -2.67
N ALA A 111 -24.04 2.53 -1.46
CA ALA A 111 -23.58 1.41 -0.65
C ALA A 111 -23.69 0.08 -1.41
N GLY A 112 -22.67 -0.77 -1.27
CA GLY A 112 -22.56 -2.06 -1.95
C GLY A 112 -22.27 -1.97 -3.45
N GLN A 113 -22.22 -0.78 -4.06
CA GLN A 113 -22.00 -0.58 -5.50
C GLN A 113 -20.79 0.28 -5.82
N THR A 114 -20.66 1.48 -5.25
CA THR A 114 -19.64 2.46 -5.66
C THR A 114 -18.21 1.94 -5.47
N LEU A 115 -17.90 1.29 -4.34
CA LEU A 115 -16.58 0.70 -4.14
C LEU A 115 -16.26 -0.40 -5.17
N LYS A 116 -17.25 -1.20 -5.60
CA LYS A 116 -17.04 -2.22 -6.64
C LYS A 116 -16.69 -1.58 -7.98
N SER A 117 -17.36 -0.49 -8.34
CA SER A 117 -17.08 0.29 -9.56
C SER A 117 -15.70 0.96 -9.50
N ILE A 118 -15.34 1.57 -8.36
CA ILE A 118 -14.01 2.14 -8.12
C ILE A 118 -12.92 1.07 -8.28
N LYS A 119 -13.11 -0.13 -7.69
CA LYS A 119 -12.17 -1.25 -7.83
C LYS A 119 -12.07 -1.77 -9.26
N ALA A 120 -13.17 -1.76 -10.02
CA ALA A 120 -13.14 -2.13 -11.44
C ALA A 120 -12.32 -1.13 -12.25
N ALA A 121 -12.61 0.17 -12.14
CA ALA A 121 -11.85 1.23 -12.79
C ALA A 121 -10.37 1.23 -12.37
N ALA A 122 -10.08 0.90 -11.11
CA ALA A 122 -8.70 0.76 -10.62
C ALA A 122 -7.90 -0.30 -11.39
N LEU A 123 -8.51 -1.41 -11.82
CA LEU A 123 -7.83 -2.45 -12.59
C LEU A 123 -7.39 -1.98 -13.97
N TYR A 124 -8.03 -0.96 -14.53
CA TYR A 124 -7.60 -0.36 -15.80
C TYR A 124 -6.24 0.33 -15.64
N TYR A 125 -6.06 1.07 -14.53
CA TYR A 125 -4.82 1.81 -14.22
C TYR A 125 -3.81 1.02 -13.37
N SER A 126 -4.16 -0.19 -12.95
CA SER A 126 -3.28 -1.10 -12.21
C SER A 126 -3.62 -2.53 -12.65
N PRO A 127 -3.30 -2.86 -13.92
CA PRO A 127 -3.67 -4.14 -14.51
C PRO A 127 -2.95 -5.28 -13.80
N LYS A 128 -3.41 -6.51 -13.99
CA LYS A 128 -2.87 -7.70 -13.28
C LYS A 128 -1.37 -7.96 -13.50
N SER A 129 -0.81 -7.41 -14.58
CA SER A 129 0.61 -7.46 -14.94
C SER A 129 1.45 -6.38 -14.25
N SER A 130 0.84 -5.37 -13.63
CA SER A 130 1.53 -4.26 -12.96
C SER A 130 2.17 -4.69 -11.63
N GLU A 131 3.20 -3.96 -11.21
CA GLU A 131 3.89 -4.17 -9.94
C GLU A 131 2.93 -3.91 -8.77
N SER A 132 2.12 -2.85 -8.88
CA SER A 132 1.12 -2.45 -7.89
C SER A 132 0.05 -3.50 -7.62
N TYR A 133 -0.52 -4.08 -8.68
CA TYR A 133 -1.46 -5.19 -8.55
C TYR A 133 -0.79 -6.42 -7.96
N GLY A 134 0.47 -6.67 -8.34
CA GLY A 134 1.32 -7.69 -7.77
C GLY A 134 1.44 -7.59 -6.25
N VAL A 135 1.82 -6.41 -5.76
CA VAL A 135 1.89 -6.10 -4.32
C VAL A 135 0.53 -6.35 -3.65
N SER A 136 -0.57 -5.82 -4.20
CA SER A 136 -1.91 -6.06 -3.66
C SER A 136 -2.27 -7.56 -3.58
N SER A 137 -1.85 -8.35 -4.57
CA SER A 137 -2.05 -9.80 -4.58
C SER A 137 -1.20 -10.54 -3.54
N ILE A 138 -0.01 -10.04 -3.23
CA ILE A 138 0.85 -10.55 -2.16
C ILE A 138 0.21 -10.25 -0.80
N ILE A 139 -0.32 -9.04 -0.58
CA ILE A 139 -1.01 -8.65 0.67
C ILE A 139 -2.12 -9.66 1.02
N ALA A 140 -2.97 -9.98 0.05
CA ALA A 140 -4.10 -10.89 0.23
C ALA A 140 -3.71 -12.32 0.69
N LYS A 141 -2.43 -12.69 0.61
CA LYS A 141 -1.92 -14.02 1.00
C LYS A 141 -1.03 -14.02 2.23
N ASN A 142 -0.64 -12.85 2.72
CA ASN A 142 0.33 -12.71 3.79
C ASN A 142 -0.31 -11.86 4.90
N PRO A 143 -1.04 -12.49 5.84
CA PRO A 143 -1.83 -11.78 6.86
C PRO A 143 -0.99 -10.99 7.86
N ASN A 144 0.33 -11.23 7.89
CA ASN A 144 1.26 -10.51 8.76
C ASN A 144 1.80 -9.21 8.14
N ILE A 145 1.35 -8.84 6.93
CA ILE A 145 1.65 -7.52 6.35
C ILE A 145 0.82 -6.46 7.08
N ILE A 146 1.50 -5.41 7.56
CA ILE A 146 0.89 -4.37 8.41
C ILE A 146 1.04 -2.95 7.85
N ASP A 147 1.91 -2.74 6.87
CA ASP A 147 2.00 -1.48 6.11
C ASP A 147 2.48 -1.75 4.68
N ILE A 148 2.22 -0.78 3.80
CA ILE A 148 2.75 -0.70 2.45
C ILE A 148 3.19 0.72 2.14
N GLU A 149 4.04 0.88 1.12
CA GLU A 149 4.61 2.18 0.72
C GLU A 149 5.36 2.89 1.86
N PHE A 150 6.22 2.15 2.55
CA PHE A 150 7.05 2.71 3.60
C PHE A 150 8.05 3.70 3.03
N SER A 151 7.84 4.99 3.29
CA SER A 151 8.72 6.06 2.81
C SER A 151 9.88 6.31 3.77
N LEU A 152 11.09 6.36 3.21
CA LEU A 152 12.34 6.63 3.93
C LEU A 152 12.67 8.13 4.07
N LYS A 153 11.92 9.03 3.42
CA LYS A 153 12.16 10.48 3.53
C LYS A 153 11.38 11.08 4.70
N GLN A 154 12.00 12.05 5.40
CA GLN A 154 11.29 12.99 6.27
C GLN A 154 10.18 13.66 5.46
N SER A 155 8.96 13.68 5.99
CA SER A 155 7.81 14.36 5.38
C SER A 155 8.06 15.86 5.36
N ILE A 156 8.64 16.36 4.26
CA ILE A 156 8.76 17.80 4.01
C ILE A 156 7.50 18.34 3.29
N ASP A 157 6.68 17.50 2.64
CA ASP A 157 5.50 17.98 1.90
C ASP A 157 4.19 17.33 2.33
N GLU A 158 3.25 18.17 2.77
CA GLU A 158 1.82 17.86 2.97
C GLU A 158 1.01 17.92 1.67
N SER A 159 1.62 18.33 0.55
CA SER A 159 0.92 18.70 -0.69
C SER A 159 1.08 17.73 -1.85
N THR A 160 1.93 16.70 -1.74
CA THR A 160 2.10 15.73 -2.83
C THR A 160 1.09 14.60 -2.69
N GLU A 161 0.22 14.46 -3.69
CA GLU A 161 -0.56 13.25 -3.90
C GLU A 161 0.36 12.01 -3.77
N PRO A 162 -0.05 10.92 -3.10
CA PRO A 162 0.66 9.66 -3.19
C PRO A 162 0.70 9.29 -4.68
N PRO A 163 1.90 9.22 -5.30
CA PRO A 163 2.02 8.70 -6.63
C PRO A 163 1.45 7.28 -6.63
N VAL A 164 0.68 7.00 -7.67
CA VAL A 164 0.24 5.66 -8.06
C VAL A 164 1.44 4.72 -7.97
N LEU A 165 1.28 3.58 -7.29
CA LEU A 165 2.28 2.51 -7.18
C LEU A 165 2.89 2.25 -8.57
N SER A 166 4.08 2.81 -8.80
CA SER A 166 4.91 2.71 -10.01
C SER A 166 4.15 2.50 -11.34
N GLU A 167 3.45 3.53 -11.81
CA GLU A 167 3.56 3.86 -13.24
C GLU A 167 4.55 5.02 -13.32
N SER A 168 5.50 4.93 -14.25
CA SER A 168 6.48 5.98 -14.55
C SER A 168 5.88 7.36 -14.34
N SER A 169 6.27 8.02 -13.26
CA SER A 169 5.79 9.35 -12.90
C SER A 169 6.24 10.32 -13.99
N GLN A 170 5.41 10.52 -15.00
CA GLN A 170 5.45 11.72 -15.82
C GLN A 170 4.83 12.81 -14.96
N SER A 171 5.66 13.41 -14.10
CA SER A 171 5.38 14.75 -13.61
C SER A 171 5.49 15.70 -14.81
N GLU A 172 4.45 16.47 -15.09
CA GLU A 172 4.45 17.55 -16.11
C GLU A 172 5.49 18.66 -15.81
N THR A 173 6.20 18.57 -14.68
CA THR A 173 7.23 19.53 -14.24
C THR A 173 8.59 18.88 -13.99
N GLY A 174 9.03 17.89 -14.78
CA GLY A 174 10.46 17.55 -14.99
C GLY A 174 11.36 17.22 -13.77
N GLN A 175 10.87 17.26 -12.53
CA GLN A 175 11.63 16.98 -11.33
C GLN A 175 11.24 15.60 -10.80
N LYS A 176 12.05 14.60 -11.16
CA LYS A 176 12.01 13.27 -10.58
C LYS A 176 12.44 13.33 -9.12
N SER A 177 11.53 13.66 -8.20
CA SER A 177 11.74 13.32 -6.80
C SER A 177 11.59 11.80 -6.68
N LYS A 178 12.70 11.07 -6.86
CA LYS A 178 12.75 9.63 -6.57
C LYS A 178 12.52 9.50 -5.05
N HIS A 179 11.28 9.26 -4.66
CA HIS A 179 10.94 8.94 -3.27
C HIS A 179 11.38 7.51 -3.04
N ASP A 180 12.42 7.31 -2.23
CA ASP A 180 12.83 5.99 -1.77
C ASP A 180 11.71 5.43 -0.88
N ARG A 181 10.93 4.49 -1.43
CA ARG A 181 9.82 3.80 -0.77
C ARG A 181 10.05 2.31 -0.86
N ILE A 182 9.78 1.62 0.23
CA ILE A 182 9.77 0.16 0.30
C ILE A 182 8.33 -0.31 0.17
N ASP A 183 8.07 -1.30 -0.67
CA ASP A 183 6.71 -1.68 -1.05
C ASP A 183 5.90 -2.27 0.10
N ILE A 184 6.48 -3.16 0.90
CA ILE A 184 5.75 -3.95 1.90
C ILE A 184 6.51 -3.99 3.23
N VAL A 185 5.77 -3.89 4.34
CA VAL A 185 6.27 -4.17 5.69
C VAL A 185 5.46 -5.26 6.37
N GLN A 186 6.16 -6.26 6.88
CA GLN A 186 5.61 -7.47 7.47
C GLN A 186 6.13 -7.67 8.90
N LEU A 187 5.32 -8.29 9.75
CA LEU A 187 5.74 -8.86 11.02
C LEU A 187 6.16 -10.32 10.87
N GLU A 188 7.35 -10.65 11.37
CA GLU A 188 7.82 -12.02 11.53
C GLU A 188 7.94 -12.37 13.02
N LYS A 189 7.26 -13.44 13.42
CA LYS A 189 7.30 -13.94 14.79
C LYS A 189 8.59 -14.73 14.99
N SER A 190 9.42 -14.27 15.93
CA SER A 190 10.48 -15.06 16.53
C SER A 190 9.99 -15.67 17.85
N LYS A 191 10.83 -16.46 18.54
CA LYS A 191 10.47 -17.13 19.78
C LYS A 191 9.94 -16.15 20.85
N ASP A 192 10.65 -15.03 21.04
CA ASP A 192 10.43 -14.10 22.16
C ASP A 192 10.15 -12.65 21.69
N PHE A 193 10.16 -12.38 20.38
CA PHE A 193 9.99 -11.04 19.83
C PHE A 193 9.36 -11.08 18.44
N TYR A 194 8.90 -9.93 17.95
CA TYR A 194 8.52 -9.70 16.56
C TYR A 194 9.56 -8.88 15.83
N GLN A 195 9.76 -9.19 14.55
CA GLN A 195 10.64 -8.44 13.68
C GLN A 195 9.86 -7.74 12.57
N LEU A 196 10.12 -6.45 12.36
CA LEU A 196 9.69 -5.71 11.19
C LEU A 196 10.59 -6.05 10.02
N VAL A 197 10.00 -6.63 8.98
CA VAL A 197 10.70 -7.06 7.77
C VAL A 197 10.20 -6.27 6.58
N PHE A 198 11.16 -5.74 5.83
CA PHE A 198 10.95 -4.82 4.71
C PHE A 198 11.14 -5.57 3.40
N TRP A 199 10.16 -5.51 2.50
CA TRP A 199 10.21 -6.20 1.21
C TRP A 199 10.07 -5.21 0.06
N GLU A 200 11.05 -5.24 -0.85
CA GLU A 200 10.92 -4.68 -2.19
C GLU A 200 10.28 -5.74 -3.09
N ALA A 201 9.25 -5.34 -3.82
CA ALA A 201 8.57 -6.17 -4.79
C ALA A 201 9.02 -5.77 -6.20
N LYS A 202 9.37 -6.75 -7.03
CA LYS A 202 9.80 -6.51 -8.41
C LYS A 202 9.12 -7.47 -9.38
N LEU A 203 8.57 -6.90 -10.45
CA LEU A 203 8.26 -7.68 -11.65
C LEU A 203 9.53 -8.28 -12.23
N TYR A 204 9.45 -9.49 -12.78
CA TYR A 204 10.53 -10.06 -13.59
C TYR A 204 10.92 -9.13 -14.74
N ALA A 205 9.94 -8.47 -15.39
CA ALA A 205 10.20 -7.55 -16.49
C ALA A 205 10.97 -6.27 -16.06
N ASN A 206 11.11 -6.01 -14.76
CA ASN A 206 11.84 -4.85 -14.27
C ASN A 206 13.34 -5.01 -14.57
N SER A 207 13.90 -4.11 -15.36
CA SER A 207 15.31 -4.18 -15.77
C SER A 207 16.29 -3.98 -14.62
N ASP A 208 15.90 -3.26 -13.57
CA ASP A 208 16.75 -3.04 -12.40
C ASP A 208 17.05 -4.36 -11.68
N LEU A 209 16.14 -5.34 -11.73
CA LEU A 209 16.34 -6.70 -11.19
C LEU A 209 17.59 -7.39 -11.75
N PHE A 210 17.89 -7.15 -13.03
CA PHE A 210 19.01 -7.76 -13.75
C PHE A 210 20.27 -6.89 -13.78
N SER A 211 20.30 -5.81 -13.00
CA SER A 211 21.45 -4.92 -12.87
C SER A 211 21.87 -4.75 -11.41
N ASN A 212 23.02 -4.14 -11.13
CA ASN A 212 23.43 -3.85 -9.75
C ASN A 212 22.54 -2.80 -9.05
N LYS A 213 21.67 -2.10 -9.79
CA LYS A 213 20.77 -1.09 -9.23
C LYS A 213 19.87 -1.64 -8.13
N ILE A 214 19.41 -2.90 -8.23
CA ILE A 214 18.59 -3.51 -7.17
C ILE A 214 19.41 -3.74 -5.89
N ILE A 215 20.67 -4.13 -6.01
CA ILE A 215 21.58 -4.31 -4.86
C ILE A 215 21.83 -2.95 -4.21
N ASP A 216 22.15 -1.93 -5.02
CA ASP A 216 22.38 -0.57 -4.53
C ASP A 216 21.14 -0.02 -3.82
N GLN A 217 19.94 -0.28 -4.36
CA GLN A 217 18.67 0.11 -3.76
C GLN A 217 18.47 -0.52 -2.37
N LEU A 218 18.63 -1.84 -2.26
CA LEU A 218 18.48 -2.55 -0.99
C LEU A 218 19.55 -2.10 0.03
N ASN A 219 20.76 -1.79 -0.41
CA ASN A 219 21.82 -1.26 0.44
C ASN A 219 21.50 0.15 0.97
N ARG A 220 20.96 1.04 0.13
CA ARG A 220 20.50 2.36 0.59
C ARG A 220 19.38 2.23 1.61
N TYR A 221 18.42 1.35 1.36
CA TYR A 221 17.32 1.09 2.30
C TYR A 221 17.85 0.57 3.64
N SER A 222 18.77 -0.40 3.61
CA SER A 222 19.42 -0.94 4.81
C SER A 222 20.06 0.16 5.66
N GLN A 223 20.83 1.06 5.04
CA GLN A 223 21.46 2.18 5.75
C GLN A 223 20.44 3.11 6.41
N GLN A 224 19.34 3.44 5.71
CA GLN A 224 18.30 4.31 6.26
C GLN A 224 17.52 3.65 7.39
N ILE A 225 17.16 2.37 7.24
CA ILE A 225 16.47 1.60 8.28
C ILE A 225 17.33 1.54 9.53
N LYS A 226 18.62 1.19 9.39
CA LYS A 226 19.57 1.15 10.51
C LYS A 226 19.73 2.50 11.20
N ARG A 227 19.81 3.59 10.42
CA ARG A 227 19.93 4.95 10.95
C ARG A 227 18.72 5.38 11.78
N HIS A 228 17.53 4.85 11.46
CA HIS A 228 16.26 5.31 12.00
C HIS A 228 15.50 4.24 12.79
N GLU A 229 16.18 3.17 13.21
CA GLU A 229 15.59 1.99 13.86
C GLU A 229 14.60 2.33 14.98
N GLN A 230 14.99 3.17 15.95
CA GLN A 230 14.15 3.49 17.10
C GLN A 230 12.90 4.29 16.70
N ALA A 231 13.03 5.21 15.73
CA ALA A 231 11.89 5.97 15.20
C ALA A 231 10.92 5.05 14.45
N ILE A 232 11.45 4.10 13.67
CA ILE A 232 10.67 3.07 12.98
C ILE A 232 9.92 2.20 13.99
N ILE A 233 10.59 1.71 15.04
CA ILE A 233 9.94 0.90 16.09
C ILE A 233 8.79 1.66 16.74
N GLY A 234 9.00 2.93 17.11
CA GLY A 234 7.95 3.77 17.69
C GLY A 234 6.76 3.94 16.76
N ALA A 235 7.01 4.28 15.50
CA ALA A 235 5.98 4.43 14.47
C ALA A 235 5.19 3.14 14.23
N TYR A 236 5.87 2.00 14.15
CA TYR A 236 5.22 0.73 13.84
C TYR A 236 4.49 0.09 15.01
N ARG A 237 4.76 0.50 16.26
CA ARG A 237 3.84 0.22 17.38
C ARG A 237 2.49 0.89 17.17
N ASN A 238 2.47 2.14 16.70
CA ASN A 238 1.22 2.83 16.36
C ASN A 238 0.53 2.17 15.16
N VAL A 239 1.28 1.69 14.17
CA VAL A 239 0.72 0.89 13.06
C VAL A 239 0.08 -0.40 13.59
N CYS A 240 0.75 -1.13 14.49
CA CYS A 240 0.19 -2.34 15.09
C CYS A 240 -1.12 -2.06 15.85
N GLN A 241 -1.17 -0.98 16.64
CA GLN A 241 -2.39 -0.55 17.33
C GLN A 241 -3.50 -0.25 16.32
N PHE A 242 -3.22 0.57 15.31
CA PHE A 242 -4.17 0.92 14.28
C PHE A 242 -4.71 -0.30 13.51
N GLN A 243 -3.83 -1.23 13.13
CA GLN A 243 -4.24 -2.46 12.45
C GLN A 243 -5.10 -3.34 13.37
N PHE A 244 -4.77 -3.44 14.67
CA PHE A 244 -5.61 -4.12 15.65
C PHE A 244 -7.00 -3.49 15.74
N ASP A 245 -7.09 -2.16 15.83
CA ASP A 245 -8.35 -1.43 15.94
C ASP A 245 -9.20 -1.59 14.67
N ILE A 246 -8.62 -1.38 13.49
CA ILE A 246 -9.33 -1.56 12.21
C ILE A 246 -9.79 -3.01 12.01
N ASN A 247 -8.96 -4.00 12.33
CA ASN A 247 -9.34 -5.41 12.20
C ASN A 247 -10.46 -5.81 13.18
N SER A 248 -10.53 -5.15 14.34
CA SER A 248 -11.62 -5.33 15.30
C SER A 248 -12.95 -4.75 14.80
N LEU A 249 -12.91 -3.76 13.90
CA LEU A 249 -14.09 -3.19 13.25
C LEU A 249 -14.60 -4.02 12.05
N ARG A 250 -13.81 -4.97 11.54
CA ARG A 250 -14.25 -5.82 10.42
C ARG A 250 -15.29 -6.85 10.90
N PRO A 251 -16.29 -7.20 10.07
CA PRO A 251 -17.35 -8.14 10.45
C PRO A 251 -16.84 -9.56 10.73
N HIS A 252 -15.70 -9.95 10.14
CA HIS A 252 -15.07 -11.25 10.36
C HIS A 252 -13.99 -11.17 11.46
N HIS A 253 -14.26 -10.41 12.53
CA HIS A 253 -13.38 -10.06 13.65
C HIS A 253 -12.09 -10.88 13.70
N PHE A 254 -10.99 -10.28 13.26
CA PHE A 254 -9.67 -10.89 13.34
C PHE A 254 -8.93 -10.30 14.54
N HIS A 255 -9.12 -10.91 15.71
CA HIS A 255 -8.38 -10.52 16.91
C HIS A 255 -6.96 -11.06 16.83
N ASN A 256 -6.06 -10.25 16.28
CA ASN A 256 -4.63 -10.52 16.34
C ASN A 256 -4.05 -9.93 17.63
N ASN A 257 -4.16 -10.68 18.73
CA ASN A 257 -3.63 -10.27 20.04
C ASN A 257 -2.13 -9.94 19.99
N ASP A 258 -1.39 -10.51 19.03
CA ASP A 258 0.02 -10.17 18.85
C ASP A 258 0.22 -8.70 18.45
N LEU A 259 -0.64 -8.12 17.60
CA LEU A 259 -0.57 -6.69 17.24
C LEU A 259 -0.76 -5.79 18.47
N LYS A 260 -1.74 -6.13 19.32
CA LYS A 260 -2.01 -5.42 20.56
C LYS A 260 -0.83 -5.53 21.53
N ASN A 261 -0.29 -6.73 21.72
CA ASN A 261 0.87 -6.96 22.59
C ASN A 261 2.10 -6.17 22.13
N ILE A 262 2.32 -6.04 20.81
CA ILE A 262 3.41 -5.23 20.24
C ILE A 262 3.18 -3.74 20.54
N ALA A 263 1.96 -3.25 20.33
CA ALA A 263 1.59 -1.86 20.58
C ALA A 263 1.76 -1.46 22.06
N GLU A 264 1.32 -2.34 22.98
CA GLU A 264 1.40 -2.15 24.43
C GLU A 264 2.79 -2.40 25.01
N ARG A 265 3.76 -2.81 24.19
CA ARG A 265 5.14 -3.15 24.60
C ARG A 265 5.23 -4.37 25.52
N SER A 266 4.22 -5.24 25.50
CA SER A 266 4.20 -6.53 26.19
C SER A 266 5.08 -7.57 25.49
N VAL A 267 5.44 -7.34 24.22
CA VAL A 267 6.44 -8.11 23.46
C VAL A 267 7.40 -7.16 22.75
N ASP A 268 8.65 -7.60 22.61
CA ASP A 268 9.68 -6.83 21.91
C ASP A 268 9.39 -6.74 20.41
N LEU A 269 9.64 -5.56 19.85
CA LEU A 269 9.61 -5.29 18.41
C LEU A 269 11.01 -4.87 17.98
N LYS A 270 11.57 -5.60 17.02
CA LYS A 270 12.89 -5.36 16.43
C LYS A 270 12.75 -5.04 14.96
N VAL A 271 13.80 -4.49 14.37
CA VAL A 271 13.85 -4.16 12.94
C VAL A 271 14.84 -5.10 12.25
N ASP A 272 14.43 -5.70 11.12
CA ASP A 272 15.38 -6.29 10.16
C ASP A 272 15.93 -5.17 9.29
N ASP A 273 17.20 -4.80 9.51
CA ASP A 273 17.88 -3.78 8.71
C ASP A 273 18.31 -4.29 7.33
N LYS A 274 17.94 -5.51 6.94
CA LYS A 274 18.28 -6.14 5.66
C LYS A 274 17.02 -6.36 4.82
N PRO A 275 16.55 -5.35 4.07
CA PRO A 275 15.44 -5.49 3.14
C PRO A 275 15.55 -6.71 2.24
N ARG A 276 14.42 -7.35 2.01
CA ARG A 276 14.27 -8.58 1.24
C ARG A 276 13.62 -8.28 -0.11
N LEU A 277 13.73 -9.22 -1.04
CA LEU A 277 13.28 -9.08 -2.43
C LEU A 277 12.23 -10.14 -2.77
N ALA A 278 11.07 -9.69 -3.23
CA ALA A 278 10.00 -10.53 -3.75
C ALA A 278 9.90 -10.38 -5.27
N ILE A 279 10.11 -11.46 -6.03
CA ILE A 279 10.12 -11.43 -7.50
C ILE A 279 8.93 -12.22 -8.06
N PHE A 280 8.19 -11.62 -9.00
CA PHE A 280 6.98 -12.24 -9.55
C PHE A 280 6.72 -11.88 -11.03
N THR A 281 5.64 -12.41 -11.59
CA THR A 281 5.23 -12.22 -13.00
C THR A 281 6.26 -12.79 -13.99
N TYR A 282 6.54 -14.08 -13.88
CA TYR A 282 7.37 -14.81 -14.84
C TYR A 282 6.80 -16.18 -15.17
N ASP A 283 7.12 -16.68 -16.37
CA ASP A 283 6.66 -17.97 -16.88
C ASP A 283 7.75 -19.07 -16.80
N ALA A 284 7.44 -20.26 -17.34
CA ALA A 284 8.36 -21.39 -17.33
C ALA A 284 9.66 -21.13 -18.12
N PRO A 285 9.62 -20.58 -19.36
CA PRO A 285 10.82 -20.18 -20.09
C PRO A 285 11.71 -19.18 -19.32
N GLN A 286 11.12 -18.14 -18.73
CA GLN A 286 11.85 -17.08 -18.02
C GLN A 286 12.49 -17.57 -16.71
N LYS A 287 11.94 -18.64 -16.12
CA LYS A 287 12.40 -19.18 -14.83
C LYS A 287 13.87 -19.58 -14.84
N THR A 288 14.41 -20.07 -15.96
CA THR A 288 15.82 -20.50 -16.03
C THR A 288 16.77 -19.31 -15.85
N ARG A 289 16.60 -18.26 -16.65
CA ARG A 289 17.36 -17.00 -16.51
C ARG A 289 17.18 -16.37 -15.14
N LEU A 290 15.97 -16.43 -14.58
CA LEU A 290 15.71 -15.91 -13.23
C LEU A 290 16.49 -16.69 -12.17
N LYS A 291 16.62 -18.02 -12.29
CA LYS A 291 17.37 -18.83 -11.31
C LYS A 291 18.84 -18.41 -11.23
N GLU A 292 19.51 -18.25 -12.37
CA GLU A 292 20.90 -17.79 -12.43
C GLU A 292 21.06 -16.41 -11.76
N ARG A 293 20.10 -15.50 -12.03
CA ARG A 293 20.10 -14.20 -11.38
C ARG A 293 19.87 -14.29 -9.88
N VAL A 294 18.93 -15.13 -9.43
CA VAL A 294 18.64 -15.35 -8.00
C VAL A 294 19.83 -15.97 -7.29
N GLU A 295 20.58 -16.87 -7.92
CA GLU A 295 21.82 -17.43 -7.37
C GLU A 295 22.87 -16.34 -7.14
N THR A 296 23.09 -15.47 -8.14
CA THR A 296 23.99 -14.32 -8.01
C THR A 296 23.54 -13.38 -6.89
N LEU A 297 22.25 -13.00 -6.88
CA LEU A 297 21.70 -12.14 -5.83
C LEU A 297 21.77 -12.81 -4.45
N SER A 298 21.67 -14.14 -4.37
CA SER A 298 21.74 -14.88 -3.11
C SER A 298 23.14 -14.92 -2.51
N ILE A 299 24.19 -14.83 -3.34
CA ILE A 299 25.58 -14.70 -2.87
C ILE A 299 25.76 -13.33 -2.22
N GLU A 300 25.28 -12.28 -2.87
CA GLU A 300 25.42 -10.89 -2.40
C GLU A 300 24.50 -10.55 -1.21
N LEU A 301 23.23 -10.93 -1.29
CA LEU A 301 22.21 -10.54 -0.31
C LEU A 301 22.01 -11.61 0.76
N GLY A 302 22.21 -12.89 0.44
CA GLY A 302 21.87 -14.03 1.27
C GLY A 302 20.58 -14.72 0.84
N LYS A 303 20.61 -16.05 0.73
CA LYS A 303 19.50 -16.90 0.22
C LYS A 303 18.14 -16.66 0.87
N ARG A 304 18.10 -16.33 2.17
CA ARG A 304 16.84 -16.12 2.92
C ARG A 304 16.18 -14.77 2.64
N ARG A 305 16.85 -13.86 1.93
CA ARG A 305 16.34 -12.52 1.61
C ARG A 305 15.67 -12.44 0.25
N ILE A 306 15.48 -13.56 -0.45
CA ILE A 306 14.89 -13.57 -1.79
C ILE A 306 13.80 -14.63 -1.84
N VAL A 307 12.61 -14.23 -2.26
CA VAL A 307 11.51 -15.15 -2.59
C VAL A 307 11.03 -14.85 -4.00
N HIS A 308 10.64 -15.88 -4.73
CA HIS A 308 10.15 -15.69 -6.08
C HIS A 308 9.08 -16.71 -6.48
N LYS A 309 8.05 -16.22 -7.18
CA LYS A 309 6.97 -17.05 -7.72
C LYS A 309 6.38 -16.41 -8.95
N GLY A 310 6.17 -17.19 -10.02
CA GLY A 310 5.67 -16.66 -11.29
C GLY A 310 4.32 -15.94 -11.18
N ASN A 311 3.48 -16.35 -10.23
CA ASN A 311 2.22 -15.67 -9.89
C ASN A 311 2.31 -15.07 -8.49
N SER A 312 2.11 -13.75 -8.37
CA SER A 312 2.13 -12.98 -7.11
C SER A 312 1.14 -13.51 -6.07
N SER A 313 -0.05 -13.95 -6.49
CA SER A 313 -1.05 -14.56 -5.59
C SER A 313 -0.64 -15.92 -4.99
N LYS A 314 0.52 -16.46 -5.40
CA LYS A 314 1.12 -17.69 -4.84
C LYS A 314 2.42 -17.41 -4.07
N LEU A 315 2.78 -16.14 -3.90
CA LEU A 315 4.00 -15.71 -3.25
C LEU A 315 3.74 -15.54 -1.75
N ILE A 316 4.42 -16.36 -0.96
CA ILE A 316 4.38 -16.31 0.50
C ILE A 316 5.71 -15.72 0.95
N LEU A 317 5.65 -14.60 1.66
CA LEU A 317 6.78 -13.95 2.27
C LEU A 317 7.15 -14.72 3.54
N LYS A 318 8.45 -14.94 3.74
CA LYS A 318 8.99 -15.79 4.82
C LYS A 318 10.15 -15.13 5.50
#